data_AF-A0A7S4IZT7-F1
#
_entry.id   AF-A0A7S4IZT7-F1
#
_cell.length_a   1.000
_cell.length_b   1.000
_cell.length_c   1.000
_cell.angle_alpha   90.00
_cell.angle_beta   90.00
_cell.angle_gamma   90.00
#
_symmetry.space_group_name_H-M   'P 1'
#
loop_
_entity.id
_entity.type
_entity.pdbx_description
1 polymer ?
#
loop_
_entity_poly.entity_id
_entity_poly.type
_entity_poly.pdbx_seq_one_letter_code
_entity_poly.pdbx_strand_id
1 'polypeptide(L)'
;QLTGRSEVLYSNYLDKNLMYLADAEIDETAFNSFFGSSVLEYAKFYTNVFTEGFLRPDALGHMLWGPEVETCLVKDRKWTQYIAVGANLIANDQACCKHASEQVRTRTEHFYRTMPPQTFLDVNRREWEELHTRLNGGVPLPASKMLAYPFPNAPAWCAPADEVLGHA
;
A
#
# COMPACT_ATOMS: atom_id res chain seq x y z
N GLN A 1 -24.21 -14.72 11.70
CA GLN A 1 -23.68 -14.42 10.35
C GLN A 1 -24.63 -13.41 9.71
N LEU A 2 -24.17 -12.23 9.29
CA LEU A 2 -25.04 -11.10 8.90
C LEU A 2 -25.55 -11.15 7.45
N THR A 3 -24.83 -11.82 6.55
CA THR A 3 -25.11 -11.82 5.10
C THR A 3 -25.50 -13.19 4.54
N GLY A 4 -25.44 -14.26 5.35
CA GLY A 4 -25.61 -15.64 4.89
C GLY A 4 -24.52 -16.17 3.94
N ARG A 5 -23.53 -15.34 3.58
CA ARG A 5 -22.42 -15.70 2.70
C ARG A 5 -21.25 -16.27 3.50
N SER A 6 -20.74 -17.42 3.08
CA SER A 6 -19.54 -18.08 3.66
C SER A 6 -18.27 -17.80 2.87
N GLU A 7 -18.42 -17.33 1.63
CA GLU A 7 -17.34 -17.05 0.69
C GLU A 7 -17.36 -15.59 0.27
N VAL A 8 -16.19 -15.11 -0.17
CA VAL A 8 -15.95 -13.77 -0.69
C VAL A 8 -15.05 -13.90 -1.91
N LEU A 9 -15.26 -13.01 -2.89
CA LEU A 9 -14.38 -12.84 -4.03
C LEU A 9 -13.08 -12.17 -3.57
N TYR A 10 -11.97 -12.45 -4.24
CA TYR A 10 -10.67 -11.83 -3.92
C TYR A 10 -10.71 -10.30 -4.05
N SER A 11 -11.66 -9.77 -4.83
CA SER A 11 -12.00 -8.35 -4.98
C SER A 11 -12.74 -7.74 -3.78
N ASN A 12 -12.96 -8.50 -2.70
CA ASN A 12 -13.78 -8.17 -1.52
C ASN A 12 -15.29 -8.00 -1.80
N TYR A 13 -15.80 -8.53 -2.90
CA TYR A 13 -17.25 -8.61 -3.13
C TYR A 13 -17.83 -9.92 -2.54
N LEU A 14 -18.93 -9.79 -1.79
CA LEU A 14 -19.78 -10.92 -1.37
C LEU A 14 -20.88 -11.21 -2.41
N ASP A 15 -21.24 -10.20 -3.21
CA ASP A 15 -22.21 -10.24 -4.31
C ASP A 15 -22.02 -8.99 -5.18
N LYS A 16 -22.60 -8.91 -6.39
CA LYS A 16 -22.46 -7.79 -7.34
C LYS A 16 -22.64 -6.39 -6.72
N ASN A 17 -23.51 -6.27 -5.71
CA ASN A 17 -23.80 -5.01 -5.02
C ASN A 17 -23.53 -5.09 -3.51
N LEU A 18 -22.81 -6.12 -3.05
CA LEU A 18 -22.53 -6.34 -1.63
C LEU A 18 -21.04 -6.54 -1.43
N MET A 19 -20.49 -5.70 -0.57
CA MET A 19 -19.06 -5.56 -0.40
C MET A 19 -18.66 -5.82 1.03
N TYR A 20 -17.48 -6.40 1.20
CA TYR A 20 -16.93 -6.73 2.50
C TYR A 20 -15.78 -5.80 2.84
N LEU A 21 -16.08 -4.75 3.60
CA LEU A 21 -15.10 -3.78 4.10
C LEU A 21 -14.65 -4.16 5.52
N ALA A 22 -14.16 -5.39 5.68
CA ALA A 22 -13.61 -5.87 6.94
C ALA A 22 -12.12 -6.19 6.76
N ASP A 23 -11.33 -5.89 7.78
CA ASP A 23 -9.88 -6.12 7.73
C ASP A 23 -9.58 -7.60 7.47
N ALA A 24 -8.66 -7.87 6.56
CA ALA A 24 -8.18 -9.21 6.23
C ALA A 24 -6.91 -9.53 7.01
N GLU A 25 -6.48 -10.79 7.03
CA GLU A 25 -5.18 -11.14 7.59
C GLU A 25 -4.07 -10.48 6.75
N ILE A 26 -3.22 -9.67 7.40
CA ILE A 26 -2.03 -9.09 6.76
C ILE A 26 -0.96 -10.19 6.68
N ASP A 27 -0.67 -10.64 5.46
CA ASP A 27 0.33 -11.67 5.18
C ASP A 27 1.62 -11.10 4.58
N GLU A 28 2.63 -11.96 4.44
CA GLU A 28 4.04 -11.56 4.21
C GLU A 28 4.26 -10.66 2.99
N THR A 29 3.44 -10.80 1.95
CA THR A 29 3.64 -10.02 0.72
C THR A 29 2.90 -8.69 0.72
N ALA A 30 2.01 -8.44 1.69
CA ALA A 30 1.24 -7.20 1.78
C ALA A 30 2.15 -5.96 1.93
N PHE A 31 3.29 -6.11 2.60
CA PHE A 31 4.27 -5.04 2.81
C PHE A 31 5.03 -4.63 1.54
N ASN A 32 5.14 -5.51 0.54
CA ASN A 32 5.87 -5.26 -0.72
C ASN A 32 4.96 -4.79 -1.86
N SER A 33 3.75 -4.34 -1.52
CA SER A 33 2.71 -3.97 -2.48
C SER A 33 2.77 -2.48 -2.87
N PHE A 34 2.00 -2.07 -3.88
CA PHE A 34 2.07 -0.73 -4.48
C PHE A 34 1.65 0.43 -3.54
N PHE A 35 1.00 0.16 -2.41
CA PHE A 35 0.79 1.13 -1.34
C PHE A 35 1.51 0.79 -0.03
N GLY A 36 2.38 -0.23 -0.06
CA GLY A 36 2.89 -0.92 1.12
C GLY A 36 1.76 -1.52 1.96
N SER A 37 2.01 -1.76 3.24
CA SER A 37 0.99 -2.29 4.16
C SER A 37 -0.06 -1.26 4.62
N SER A 38 -0.28 -0.18 3.86
CA SER A 38 -1.18 0.90 4.29
C SER A 38 -2.64 0.56 3.98
N VAL A 39 -3.36 0.10 5.00
CA VAL A 39 -4.79 -0.25 4.90
C VAL A 39 -5.64 0.91 4.36
N LEU A 40 -5.40 2.13 4.83
CA LEU A 40 -6.16 3.31 4.41
C LEU A 40 -5.92 3.68 2.95
N GLU A 41 -4.72 3.46 2.42
CA GLU A 41 -4.41 3.75 1.03
C GLU A 41 -5.11 2.75 0.10
N TYR A 42 -5.14 1.47 0.49
CA TYR A 42 -5.94 0.47 -0.19
C TYR A 42 -7.44 0.80 -0.12
N ALA A 43 -7.95 1.21 1.03
CA ALA A 43 -9.35 1.59 1.16
C ALA A 43 -9.73 2.74 0.19
N LYS A 44 -8.90 3.80 0.10
CA LYS A 44 -9.12 4.91 -0.85
C LYS A 44 -9.14 4.44 -2.31
N PHE A 45 -8.12 3.69 -2.71
CA PHE A 45 -8.04 3.15 -4.08
C PHE A 45 -9.26 2.29 -4.41
N TYR A 46 -9.61 1.38 -3.51
CA TYR A 46 -10.74 0.49 -3.73
C TYR A 46 -12.07 1.23 -3.77
N THR A 47 -12.28 2.26 -2.95
CA THR A 47 -13.51 3.09 -3.08
C THR A 47 -13.65 3.69 -4.48
N ASN A 48 -12.56 4.15 -5.10
CA ASN A 48 -12.58 4.63 -6.49
C ASN A 48 -12.86 3.49 -7.47
N VAL A 49 -12.17 2.35 -7.34
CA VAL A 49 -12.39 1.14 -8.17
C VAL A 49 -13.84 0.69 -8.12
N PHE A 50 -14.48 0.73 -6.94
CA PHE A 50 -15.87 0.32 -6.77
C PHE A 50 -16.81 1.28 -7.48
N THR A 51 -16.58 2.59 -7.37
CA THR A 51 -17.31 3.58 -8.15
C THR A 51 -17.15 3.32 -9.65
N GLU A 52 -15.94 3.06 -10.12
CA GLU A 52 -15.68 2.69 -11.52
C GLU A 52 -16.45 1.42 -11.93
N GLY A 53 -16.44 0.38 -11.09
CA GLY A 53 -17.19 -0.85 -11.32
C GLY A 53 -18.69 -0.61 -11.47
N PHE A 54 -19.28 0.20 -10.59
CA PHE A 54 -20.72 0.51 -10.66
C PHE A 54 -21.08 1.35 -11.88
N LEU A 55 -20.23 2.28 -12.30
CA LEU A 55 -20.47 3.14 -13.46
C LEU A 55 -20.18 2.43 -14.79
N ARG A 56 -19.25 1.47 -14.81
CA ARG A 56 -18.78 0.75 -15.99
C ARG A 56 -18.84 -0.77 -15.81
N PRO A 57 -20.01 -1.35 -15.49
CA PRO A 57 -20.13 -2.76 -15.13
C PRO A 57 -19.75 -3.70 -16.29
N ASP A 58 -19.95 -3.29 -17.53
CA ASP A 58 -19.58 -4.09 -18.71
C ASP A 58 -18.07 -4.15 -18.91
N ALA A 59 -17.34 -3.12 -18.48
CA ALA A 59 -15.88 -3.06 -18.59
C ALA A 59 -15.19 -3.73 -17.42
N LEU A 60 -15.69 -3.56 -16.19
CA LEU A 60 -14.98 -3.96 -14.97
C LEU A 60 -15.66 -5.10 -14.20
N GLY A 61 -16.93 -5.38 -14.47
CA GLY A 61 -17.70 -6.34 -13.68
C GLY A 61 -17.11 -7.74 -13.72
N HIS A 62 -16.56 -8.17 -14.87
CA HIS A 62 -15.89 -9.46 -15.00
C HIS A 62 -14.69 -9.60 -14.05
N MET A 63 -13.88 -8.55 -13.89
CA MET A 63 -12.72 -8.51 -13.00
C MET A 63 -13.04 -8.27 -11.51
N LEU A 64 -14.25 -7.80 -11.19
CA LEU A 64 -14.65 -7.44 -9.83
C LEU A 64 -15.62 -8.44 -9.20
N TRP A 65 -16.60 -8.94 -9.94
CA TRP A 65 -17.59 -9.89 -9.44
C TRP A 65 -18.00 -10.93 -10.49
N GLY A 66 -17.18 -11.09 -11.53
CA GLY A 66 -17.37 -12.11 -12.55
C GLY A 66 -17.00 -13.50 -12.05
N PRO A 67 -17.38 -14.53 -12.82
CA PRO A 67 -17.09 -15.93 -12.49
C PRO A 67 -15.60 -16.28 -12.53
N GLU A 68 -14.77 -15.42 -13.13
CA GLU A 68 -13.32 -15.54 -13.24
C GLU A 68 -12.56 -15.04 -12.01
N VAL A 69 -13.21 -14.30 -11.12
CA VAL A 69 -12.59 -13.81 -9.90
C VAL A 69 -12.59 -14.94 -8.87
N GLU A 70 -11.40 -15.29 -8.39
CA GLU A 70 -11.24 -16.34 -7.39
C GLU A 70 -12.02 -16.02 -6.10
N THR A 71 -12.46 -17.07 -5.42
CA THR A 71 -13.15 -16.99 -4.13
C THR A 71 -12.36 -17.67 -3.02
N CYS A 72 -12.59 -17.24 -1.79
CA CYS A 72 -12.16 -17.96 -0.60
C CYS A 72 -13.25 -17.91 0.47
N LEU A 73 -13.11 -18.75 1.49
CA LEU A 73 -13.93 -18.64 2.70
C LEU A 73 -13.64 -17.29 3.37
N VAL A 74 -14.67 -16.62 3.87
CA VAL A 74 -14.55 -15.30 4.52
C VAL A 74 -13.50 -15.30 5.64
N LYS A 75 -13.37 -16.41 6.38
CA LYS A 75 -12.40 -16.57 7.48
C LYS A 75 -10.93 -16.68 7.03
N ASP A 76 -10.70 -17.03 5.77
CA ASP A 76 -9.36 -17.29 5.19
C ASP A 76 -8.93 -16.12 4.27
N ARG A 77 -9.63 -14.98 4.35
CA ARG A 77 -9.35 -13.80 3.55
C ARG A 77 -8.01 -13.15 3.95
N LYS A 78 -7.22 -12.78 2.95
CA LYS A 78 -5.86 -12.25 3.14
C LYS A 78 -5.60 -11.00 2.32
N TRP A 79 -4.62 -10.22 2.77
CA TRP A 79 -4.26 -8.99 2.07
C TRP A 79 -3.73 -9.26 0.64
N THR A 80 -2.93 -10.31 0.45
CA THR A 80 -2.51 -10.83 -0.88
C THR A 80 -3.61 -10.90 -1.94
N GLN A 81 -4.78 -11.42 -1.57
CA GLN A 81 -5.85 -11.76 -2.50
C GLN A 81 -6.41 -10.50 -3.17
N TYR A 82 -6.73 -9.49 -2.37
CA TYR A 82 -7.19 -8.24 -2.93
C TYR A 82 -6.03 -7.53 -3.64
N ILE A 83 -4.79 -7.56 -3.12
CA ILE A 83 -3.64 -6.94 -3.82
C ILE A 83 -3.51 -7.47 -5.24
N ALA A 84 -3.66 -8.78 -5.43
CA ALA A 84 -3.60 -9.42 -6.73
C ALA A 84 -4.69 -8.88 -7.68
N VAL A 85 -5.93 -8.73 -7.20
CA VAL A 85 -7.00 -8.12 -7.98
C VAL A 85 -6.70 -6.66 -8.30
N GLY A 86 -6.21 -5.88 -7.33
CA GLY A 86 -5.82 -4.48 -7.52
C GLY A 86 -4.71 -4.33 -8.57
N ALA A 87 -3.71 -5.20 -8.52
CA ALA A 87 -2.64 -5.24 -9.51
C ALA A 87 -3.18 -5.60 -10.91
N ASN A 88 -4.08 -6.58 -10.99
CA ASN A 88 -4.73 -6.94 -12.25
C ASN A 88 -5.54 -5.78 -12.84
N LEU A 89 -6.30 -5.05 -12.00
CA LEU A 89 -7.05 -3.86 -12.42
C LEU A 89 -6.13 -2.73 -12.89
N ILE A 90 -5.04 -2.46 -12.18
CA ILE A 90 -4.05 -1.45 -12.58
C ILE A 90 -3.40 -1.81 -13.92
N ALA A 91 -3.12 -3.09 -14.15
CA ALA A 91 -2.49 -3.54 -15.39
C ALA A 91 -3.44 -3.48 -16.61
N ASN A 92 -4.76 -3.62 -16.40
CA ASN A 92 -5.72 -3.84 -17.49
C ASN A 92 -6.80 -2.75 -17.65
N ASP A 93 -6.95 -1.82 -16.70
CA ASP A 93 -7.87 -0.68 -16.81
C ASP A 93 -7.16 0.66 -16.60
N GLN A 94 -7.30 1.54 -17.59
CA GLN A 94 -6.63 2.84 -17.60
C GLN A 94 -7.09 3.75 -16.45
N ALA A 95 -8.36 3.71 -16.06
CA ALA A 95 -8.85 4.56 -14.97
C ALA A 95 -8.35 4.04 -13.62
N CYS A 96 -8.38 2.72 -13.38
CA CYS A 96 -7.78 2.12 -12.19
C CYS A 96 -6.27 2.42 -12.09
N CYS A 97 -5.53 2.32 -13.20
CA CYS A 97 -4.12 2.70 -13.26
C CYS A 97 -3.92 4.17 -12.88
N LYS A 98 -4.76 5.06 -13.42
CA LYS A 98 -4.71 6.50 -13.12
C LYS A 98 -5.00 6.77 -11.65
N HIS A 99 -6.04 6.17 -11.07
CA HIS A 99 -6.38 6.32 -9.64
C HIS A 99 -5.20 5.92 -8.74
N ALA A 100 -4.57 4.78 -9.01
CA ALA A 100 -3.41 4.33 -8.25
C ALA A 100 -2.22 5.29 -8.41
N SER A 101 -1.90 5.66 -9.65
CA SER A 101 -0.76 6.53 -9.96
C SER A 101 -0.90 7.93 -9.37
N GLU A 102 -2.10 8.52 -9.44
CA GLU A 102 -2.38 9.84 -8.86
C GLU A 102 -2.30 9.82 -7.33
N GLN A 103 -2.76 8.74 -6.71
CA GLN A 103 -2.68 8.57 -5.26
C GLN A 103 -1.22 8.43 -4.81
N VAL A 104 -0.41 7.61 -5.49
CA VAL A 104 1.04 7.51 -5.24
C VAL A 104 1.72 8.86 -5.43
N ARG A 105 1.46 9.55 -6.54
CA ARG A 105 2.04 10.87 -6.84
C ARG A 105 1.72 11.87 -5.73
N THR A 106 0.45 12.02 -5.37
CA THR A 106 -0.02 12.98 -4.36
C THR A 106 0.63 12.71 -3.00
N ARG A 107 0.77 11.43 -2.62
CA ARG A 107 1.42 11.05 -1.37
C ARG A 107 2.92 11.32 -1.40
N THR A 108 3.59 11.03 -2.51
CA THR A 108 5.00 11.37 -2.71
C THR A 108 5.22 12.87 -2.60
N GLU A 109 4.40 13.69 -3.25
CA GLU A 109 4.45 15.16 -3.11
C GLU A 109 4.26 15.61 -1.67
N HIS A 110 3.26 15.06 -0.97
CA HIS A 110 3.03 15.37 0.43
C HIS A 110 4.22 15.00 1.32
N PHE A 111 4.83 13.83 1.09
CA PHE A 111 6.03 13.39 1.79
C PHE A 111 7.18 14.37 1.53
N TYR A 112 7.43 14.77 0.29
CA TYR A 112 8.51 15.72 -0.03
C TYR A 112 8.28 17.10 0.60
N ARG A 113 7.03 17.53 0.76
CA ARG A 113 6.70 18.81 1.41
C ARG A 113 6.86 18.78 2.93
N THR A 114 6.56 17.65 3.57
CA THR A 114 6.48 17.54 5.05
C THR A 114 7.69 16.88 5.69
N MET A 115 8.29 15.92 5.00
CA MET A 115 9.44 15.14 5.45
C MET A 115 10.31 14.75 4.24
N PRO A 116 11.12 15.68 3.71
CA PRO A 116 11.99 15.41 2.56
C PRO A 116 12.88 14.17 2.79
N PRO A 117 13.28 13.44 1.72
CA PRO A 117 14.09 12.22 1.85
C PRO A 117 15.35 12.36 2.72
N GLN A 118 16.05 13.50 2.64
CA GLN A 118 17.21 13.76 3.49
C GLN A 118 16.84 13.88 4.97
N THR A 119 15.76 14.59 5.29
CA THR A 119 15.26 14.71 6.67
C THR A 119 14.84 13.35 7.22
N PHE A 120 14.17 12.53 6.41
CA PHE A 120 13.83 11.16 6.78
C PHE A 120 15.08 10.30 7.05
N LEU A 121 16.11 10.41 6.21
CA LEU A 121 17.39 9.72 6.40
C LEU A 121 18.06 10.14 7.71
N ASP A 122 18.07 11.43 8.02
CA ASP A 122 18.69 11.96 9.24
C ASP A 122 17.96 11.47 10.50
N VAL A 123 16.63 11.39 10.46
CA VAL A 123 15.82 10.79 11.54
C VAL A 123 16.16 9.31 11.71
N ASN A 124 16.16 8.53 10.62
CA ASN A 124 16.47 7.11 10.71
C ASN A 124 17.89 6.83 11.19
N ARG A 125 18.85 7.71 10.88
CA ARG A 125 20.22 7.61 11.41
C ARG A 125 20.24 7.79 12.93
N ARG A 126 19.47 8.73 13.47
CA ARG A 126 19.34 8.92 14.92
C ARG A 126 18.67 7.71 15.59
N GLU A 127 17.63 7.16 14.99
CA GLU A 127 16.98 5.93 15.47
C GLU A 127 17.96 4.74 15.47
N TRP A 128 18.83 4.65 14.46
CA TRP A 128 19.89 3.64 14.41
C TRP A 128 20.92 3.80 15.53
N GLU A 129 21.34 5.03 15.83
CA GLU A 129 22.22 5.33 16.96
C GLU A 129 21.55 5.04 18.31
N GLU A 130 20.26 5.35 18.43
CA GLU A 130 19.45 5.02 19.60
C GLU A 130 19.37 3.51 19.82
N LEU A 131 19.18 2.72 18.75
CA LEU A 131 19.15 1.27 18.84
C LEU A 131 20.44 0.70 19.43
N HIS A 132 21.61 1.22 19.02
CA HIS A 132 22.90 0.84 19.61
C HIS A 132 22.97 1.18 21.10
N THR A 133 22.49 2.36 21.47
CA THR A 133 22.43 2.82 22.85
C THR A 133 21.55 1.90 23.70
N ARG A 134 20.37 1.52 23.19
CA ARG A 134 19.47 0.57 23.86
C ARG A 134 20.11 -0.81 24.03
N LEU A 135 20.77 -1.31 22.99
CA LEU A 135 21.48 -2.59 23.03
C LEU A 135 22.66 -2.57 24.01
N ASN A 136 23.27 -1.41 24.23
CA ASN A 136 24.33 -1.20 25.22
C ASN A 136 23.79 -0.81 26.61
N GLY A 137 22.60 -1.29 26.98
CA GLY A 137 22.01 -1.05 28.30
C GLY A 137 21.66 0.41 28.59
N GLY A 138 21.40 1.20 27.55
CA GLY A 138 21.08 2.63 27.66
C GLY A 138 22.30 3.56 27.74
N VAL A 139 23.52 3.03 27.67
CA VAL A 139 24.75 3.83 27.67
C VAL A 139 25.14 4.18 26.23
N PRO A 140 25.25 5.46 25.85
CA PRO A 140 25.65 5.84 24.50
C PRO A 140 27.02 5.26 24.12
N LEU A 141 27.11 4.72 22.89
CA LEU A 141 28.36 4.23 22.32
C LEU A 141 29.03 5.31 21.48
N PRO A 142 30.37 5.34 21.40
CA PRO A 142 31.05 6.15 20.39
C PRO A 142 30.80 5.57 19.00
N ALA A 143 30.77 6.43 17.97
CA ALA A 143 30.49 6.04 16.59
C ALA A 143 31.44 4.94 16.06
N SER A 144 32.70 4.90 16.53
CA SER A 144 33.67 3.86 16.17
C SER A 144 33.32 2.46 16.69
N LYS A 145 32.35 2.34 17.59
CA LYS A 145 31.82 1.07 18.13
C LYS A 145 30.40 0.77 17.65
N MET A 146 29.83 1.62 16.80
CA MET A 146 28.53 1.39 16.18
C MET A 146 28.70 0.75 14.80
N LEU A 147 27.70 -0.03 14.38
CA LEU A 147 27.61 -0.47 12.99
C LEU A 147 27.29 0.73 12.10
N ALA A 148 27.86 0.75 10.90
CA ALA A 148 27.55 1.76 9.90
C ALA A 148 26.05 1.72 9.57
N TYR A 149 25.44 2.90 9.41
CA TYR A 149 24.05 2.98 8.97
C TYR A 149 23.91 2.34 7.58
N PRO A 150 22.99 1.37 7.38
CA PRO A 150 22.95 0.55 6.18
C PRO A 150 22.45 1.26 4.91
N PHE A 151 21.76 2.40 5.04
CA PHE A 151 21.12 3.08 3.90
C PHE A 151 21.63 4.52 3.68
N PRO A 152 22.95 4.78 3.65
CA PRO A 152 23.48 6.15 3.59
C PRO A 152 23.14 6.85 2.27
N ASN A 153 22.85 6.09 1.22
CA ASN A 153 22.56 6.59 -0.12
C ASN A 153 21.06 6.58 -0.47
N ALA A 154 20.17 6.35 0.50
CA ALA A 154 18.73 6.29 0.23
C ALA A 154 18.17 7.50 -0.54
N PRO A 155 18.61 8.75 -0.28
CA PRO A 155 18.15 9.91 -1.04
C PRO A 155 18.50 9.85 -2.53
N ALA A 156 19.58 9.17 -2.92
CA ALA A 156 19.96 9.03 -4.33
C ALA A 156 19.08 8.04 -5.11
N TRP A 157 18.28 7.23 -4.41
CA TRP A 157 17.29 6.33 -5.01
C TRP A 157 15.93 7.01 -5.19
N CYS A 158 15.78 8.21 -4.62
CA CYS A 158 14.58 9.01 -4.70
C CYS A 158 14.68 9.99 -5.88
N ALA A 159 13.54 10.31 -6.50
CA ALA A 159 13.50 11.34 -7.52
C ALA A 159 13.92 12.71 -6.95
N PRO A 160 14.58 13.59 -7.74
CA PRO A 160 14.86 14.95 -7.33
C PRO A 160 13.60 15.71 -6.88
N ALA A 161 13.74 16.58 -5.88
CA ALA A 161 12.60 17.30 -5.30
C ALA A 161 11.93 18.26 -6.31
N ASP A 162 12.68 18.83 -7.23
CA ASP A 162 12.19 19.65 -8.33
C ASP A 162 11.39 18.84 -9.37
N GLU A 163 11.75 17.58 -9.62
CA GLU A 163 10.93 16.69 -10.45
C GLU A 163 9.62 16.29 -9.76
N VAL A 164 9.65 16.08 -8.44
CA VAL A 164 8.46 15.69 -7.66
C VAL A 164 7.53 16.87 -7.41
N LEU A 165 8.07 18.05 -7.08
CA LEU A 165 7.29 19.23 -6.68
C LEU A 165 7.03 20.21 -7.83
N GLY A 166 7.76 20.10 -8.95
CA GLY A 166 7.74 21.03 -10.08
C GLY A 166 6.56 20.89 -11.05
N HIS A 167 5.60 20.00 -10.76
CA HIS A 167 4.36 19.84 -11.52
C HIS A 167 3.18 20.68 -10.99
N ALA A 168 3.44 21.72 -10.19
CA ALA A 168 2.43 22.62 -9.64
C ALA A 168 1.93 23.66 -10.66
#